data_AF-A0A9D4E6P4-F1
#
_entry.id   AF-A0A9D4E6P4-F1
#
_cell.length_a   1.000
_cell.length_b   1.000
_cell.length_c   1.000
_cell.angle_alpha   90.00
_cell.angle_beta   90.00
_cell.angle_gamma   90.00
#
_symmetry.space_group_name_H-M   'P 1'
#
loop_
_entity.id
_entity.type
_entity.pdbx_description
1 polymer ?
#
loop_
_entity_poly.entity_id
_entity_poly.type
_entity_poly.pdbx_seq_one_letter_code
_entity_poly.pdbx_strand_id
1 'polypeptide(L)'
;MTWDPANYSNIPNVNFKEKDIWHPSLVLETPLKFTVAGGYRQRIQVNANFNVEWVPGEVWESSCRFNMKFWPFDKQTCNIEFIHADFKADKLQTHHLMFDKSNYIPNSE
;
A
#
# COMPACT_ATOMS: atom_id res chain seq x y z
N MET A 1 -14.64 -1.42 17.38
CA MET A 1 -15.40 -2.69 17.43
C MET A 1 -14.42 -3.76 17.84
N THR A 2 -14.53 -4.36 19.02
CA THR A 2 -13.62 -5.44 19.44
C THR A 2 -14.46 -6.66 19.79
N TRP A 3 -13.87 -7.86 19.72
CA TRP A 3 -14.53 -9.06 20.22
C TRP A 3 -13.59 -9.82 21.15
N ASP A 4 -14.16 -10.54 22.10
CA ASP A 4 -13.43 -11.50 22.92
C ASP A 4 -13.41 -12.85 22.18
N PRO A 5 -12.25 -13.37 21.73
CA PRO A 5 -12.16 -14.64 21.04
C PRO A 5 -12.81 -15.80 21.81
N ALA A 6 -12.80 -15.78 23.14
CA ALA A 6 -13.37 -16.86 23.95
C ALA A 6 -14.88 -17.06 23.70
N ASN A 7 -15.59 -15.97 23.36
CA ASN A 7 -17.02 -16.00 23.04
C ASN A 7 -17.30 -16.46 21.59
N TYR A 8 -16.27 -16.60 20.76
CA TYR A 8 -16.37 -16.93 19.34
C TYR A 8 -15.37 -18.03 18.96
N SER A 9 -15.37 -19.13 19.71
CA SER A 9 -14.55 -20.32 19.41
C SER A 9 -13.04 -20.04 19.26
N ASN A 10 -12.52 -19.10 20.04
CA ASN A 10 -11.13 -18.62 20.00
C ASN A 10 -10.68 -18.09 18.64
N ILE A 11 -11.58 -17.52 17.83
CA ILE A 11 -11.23 -16.89 16.55
C ILE A 11 -10.46 -15.58 16.83
N PRO A 12 -9.17 -15.47 16.47
CA PRO A 12 -8.38 -14.27 16.76
C PRO A 12 -8.40 -13.26 15.61
N ASN A 13 -8.72 -13.71 14.39
CA ASN A 13 -8.68 -12.93 13.17
C ASN A 13 -9.81 -13.33 12.23
N VAL A 14 -10.36 -12.36 11.51
CA VAL A 14 -11.40 -12.56 10.50
C VAL A 14 -10.98 -11.88 9.20
N ASN A 15 -11.21 -12.55 8.08
CA ASN A 15 -10.95 -12.00 6.75
C ASN A 15 -12.22 -11.33 6.22
N PHE A 16 -12.08 -10.09 5.76
CA PHE A 16 -13.13 -9.32 5.13
C PHE A 16 -12.83 -9.12 3.66
N LYS A 17 -13.89 -8.97 2.86
CA LYS A 17 -13.75 -8.46 1.50
C LYS A 17 -13.61 -6.94 1.57
N GLU A 18 -12.88 -6.38 0.63
CA GLU A 18 -12.62 -4.94 0.55
C GLU A 18 -13.89 -4.08 0.59
N LYS A 19 -14.97 -4.51 -0.07
CA LYS A 19 -16.27 -3.81 -0.06
C LYS A 19 -17.01 -3.82 1.29
N ASP A 20 -16.63 -4.69 2.22
CA ASP A 20 -17.37 -4.91 3.47
C ASP A 20 -16.78 -4.07 4.63
N ILE A 21 -15.61 -3.46 4.44
CA ILE A 21 -14.92 -2.66 5.45
C ILE A 21 -14.28 -1.43 4.81
N TRP A 22 -14.28 -0.30 5.53
CA TRP A 22 -13.60 0.90 5.07
C TRP A 22 -12.08 0.69 5.01
N HIS A 23 -11.47 1.14 3.92
CA HIS A 23 -10.03 1.25 3.74
C HIS A 23 -9.71 2.58 3.04
N PRO A 24 -8.51 3.13 3.21
CA PRO A 24 -8.16 4.39 2.56
C PRO A 24 -7.89 4.21 1.06
N SER A 25 -8.29 5.18 0.24
CA SER A 25 -7.92 5.24 -1.18
C SER A 25 -6.50 5.78 -1.34
N LEU A 26 -5.54 4.89 -1.60
CA LEU A 26 -4.14 5.25 -1.87
C LEU A 26 -3.90 5.34 -3.38
N VAL A 27 -3.24 6.40 -3.83
CA VAL A 27 -2.86 6.62 -5.23
C VAL A 27 -1.42 7.09 -5.31
N LEU A 28 -0.77 6.91 -6.46
CA LEU A 28 0.50 7.57 -6.74
C LEU A 28 0.29 9.07 -6.97
N GLU A 29 1.22 9.89 -6.49
CA GLU A 29 1.23 11.33 -6.75
C GLU A 29 1.60 11.64 -8.21
N THR A 30 2.56 10.90 -8.77
CA THR A 30 3.08 11.10 -10.13
C THR A 30 2.82 9.90 -11.06
N PRO A 31 1.55 9.51 -11.28
CA PRO A 31 1.23 8.33 -12.07
C PRO A 31 1.41 8.59 -13.57
N LEU A 32 1.97 7.60 -14.28
CA LEU A 32 1.79 7.47 -15.74
C LEU A 32 0.40 6.89 -16.07
N LYS A 33 -0.10 6.03 -15.18
CA LYS A 33 -1.43 5.44 -15.24
C LYS A 33 -2.11 5.59 -13.89
N PHE A 34 -3.32 6.16 -13.89
CA PHE A 34 -4.10 6.30 -12.67
C PHE A 34 -4.52 4.92 -12.15
N THR A 35 -4.07 4.61 -10.93
CA THR A 35 -4.36 3.37 -10.21
C THR A 35 -4.71 3.75 -8.78
N VAL A 36 -5.75 3.14 -8.22
CA VAL A 36 -6.09 3.21 -6.80
C VAL A 36 -5.70 1.87 -6.19
N ALA A 37 -5.00 1.90 -5.05
CA ALA A 37 -4.62 0.69 -4.35
C ALA A 37 -5.88 -0.04 -3.90
N GLY A 38 -5.93 -1.35 -4.13
CA GLY A 38 -7.16 -2.11 -3.90
C GLY A 38 -7.72 -2.66 -5.20
N GLY A 39 -8.68 -3.58 -5.10
CA GLY A 39 -9.32 -4.15 -6.28
C GLY A 39 -9.87 -5.55 -6.09
N TYR A 40 -10.09 -6.24 -7.21
CA TYR A 40 -10.71 -7.56 -7.18
C TYR A 40 -9.75 -8.60 -6.58
N ARG A 41 -10.01 -8.99 -5.32
CA ARG A 41 -9.38 -10.06 -4.51
C ARG A 41 -8.30 -9.63 -3.50
N GLN A 42 -8.26 -8.38 -3.05
CA GLN A 42 -7.39 -8.02 -1.94
C GLN A 42 -7.95 -8.56 -0.60
N ARG A 43 -7.06 -9.08 0.25
CA ARG A 43 -7.41 -9.62 1.56
C ARG A 43 -7.28 -8.52 2.60
N ILE A 44 -8.35 -8.28 3.36
CA ILE A 44 -8.31 -7.46 4.58
C ILE A 44 -8.47 -8.40 5.76
N GLN A 45 -7.52 -8.36 6.69
CA GLN A 45 -7.58 -9.13 7.92
C GLN A 45 -7.80 -8.19 9.09
N VAL A 46 -8.79 -8.50 9.91
CA VAL A 46 -9.07 -7.75 11.14
C VAL A 46 -8.82 -8.67 12.32
N ASN A 47 -8.08 -8.19 13.31
CA ASN A 47 -7.85 -8.95 14.55
C ASN A 47 -8.89 -8.60 15.63
N ALA A 48 -8.95 -9.41 16.69
CA ALA A 48 -9.89 -9.23 17.80
C ALA A 48 -9.79 -7.86 18.51
N ASN A 49 -8.61 -7.25 18.46
CA ASN A 49 -8.31 -5.92 18.99
C ASN A 49 -8.65 -4.77 18.01
N PHE A 50 -9.25 -5.09 16.87
CA PHE A 50 -9.63 -4.15 15.81
C PHE A 50 -8.47 -3.52 15.02
N ASN A 51 -7.29 -4.13 15.03
CA ASN A 51 -6.25 -3.76 14.09
C ASN A 51 -6.58 -4.37 12.73
N VAL A 52 -6.50 -3.53 11.71
CA VAL A 52 -6.80 -3.88 10.33
C VAL A 52 -5.48 -3.95 9.57
N GLU A 53 -5.23 -5.09 8.94
CA GLU A 53 -4.14 -5.30 8.01
C GLU A 53 -4.70 -5.41 6.60
N TRP A 54 -4.28 -4.48 5.73
CA TRP A 54 -4.65 -4.42 4.33
C TRP A 54 -3.36 -4.31 3.50
N VAL A 55 -3.10 -5.34 2.70
CA VAL A 55 -1.88 -5.44 1.87
C VAL A 55 -2.32 -5.63 0.41
N PRO A 56 -2.59 -4.53 -0.31
CA PRO A 56 -2.96 -4.62 -1.71
C PRO A 56 -1.72 -4.93 -2.58
N GLY A 57 -1.84 -5.91 -3.47
CA GLY A 57 -0.84 -6.20 -4.49
C GLY A 57 -1.18 -5.53 -5.82
N GLU A 58 -0.39 -4.54 -6.25
CA GLU A 58 -0.65 -3.74 -7.45
C GLU A 58 0.62 -3.49 -8.27
N VAL A 59 0.43 -3.22 -9.57
CA VAL A 59 1.49 -2.73 -10.46
C VAL A 59 1.38 -1.21 -10.60
N TRP A 60 2.44 -0.51 -10.22
CA TRP A 60 2.49 0.94 -10.16
C TRP A 60 3.40 1.50 -11.24
N GLU A 61 2.88 2.43 -12.05
CA GLU A 61 3.63 3.08 -13.13
C GLU A 61 3.79 4.57 -12.77
N SER A 62 4.99 4.98 -12.37
CA SER A 62 5.30 6.36 -11.99
C SER A 62 6.13 7.07 -13.06
N SER A 63 5.95 8.40 -13.15
CA SER A 63 6.79 9.25 -13.98
C SER A 63 8.06 9.62 -13.21
N CYS A 64 9.22 9.52 -13.87
CA CYS A 64 10.51 9.90 -13.29
C CYS A 64 11.30 10.78 -14.28
N ARG A 65 12.03 11.77 -13.76
CA ARG A 65 12.92 12.62 -14.57
C ARG A 65 14.29 11.97 -14.68
N PHE A 66 14.74 11.76 -15.93
CA PHE A 66 16.06 11.20 -16.21
C PHE A 66 17.13 12.27 -16.35
N ASN A 67 18.31 12.00 -15.80
CA ASN A 67 19.50 12.81 -15.99
C ASN A 67 20.52 12.07 -16.87
N MET A 68 20.67 12.49 -18.12
CA MET A 68 21.52 11.83 -19.11
C MET A 68 22.95 12.39 -19.18
N LYS A 69 23.38 13.21 -18.20
CA LYS A 69 24.68 13.90 -18.25
C LYS A 69 25.88 12.97 -18.40
N PHE A 70 25.80 11.75 -17.84
CA PHE A 70 26.91 10.79 -17.77
C PHE A 70 26.59 9.46 -18.45
N TRP A 71 25.61 9.43 -19.35
CA TRP A 71 25.22 8.21 -20.03
C TRP A 71 26.41 7.48 -20.67
N PRO A 72 26.60 6.16 -20.49
CA PRO A 72 25.71 5.18 -19.83
C PRO A 72 26.01 4.91 -18.33
N PHE A 73 26.81 5.76 -17.67
CA PHE A 73 27.20 5.63 -16.25
C PHE A 73 26.46 6.60 -15.33
N ASP A 74 25.33 7.11 -15.79
CA ASP A 74 24.46 7.97 -15.02
C ASP A 74 23.84 7.24 -13.82
N LYS A 75 23.43 8.01 -12.81
CA LYS A 75 22.64 7.52 -11.69
C LYS A 75 21.30 8.21 -11.73
N GLN A 76 20.24 7.42 -11.64
CA GLN A 76 18.87 7.92 -11.62
C GLN A 76 18.30 7.88 -10.21
N THR A 77 17.63 8.96 -9.84
CA THR A 77 16.89 9.07 -8.58
C THR A 77 15.42 9.28 -8.93
N CYS A 78 14.60 8.27 -8.62
CA CYS A 78 13.16 8.32 -8.82
C CYS A 78 12.45 8.29 -7.48
N ASN A 79 11.57 9.27 -7.27
CA ASN A 79 10.74 9.35 -6.07
C ASN A 79 9.40 8.67 -6.34
N ILE A 80 8.96 7.83 -5.40
CA ILE A 80 7.66 7.19 -5.43
C ILE A 80 6.92 7.63 -4.19
N GLU A 81 5.89 8.45 -4.37
CA GLU A 81 5.10 9.01 -3.28
C GLU A 81 3.64 8.57 -3.44
N PHE A 82 3.11 8.01 -2.35
CA PHE A 82 1.72 7.60 -2.24
C PHE A 82 0.96 8.62 -1.41
N ILE A 83 -0.22 9.01 -1.90
CA ILE A 83 -1.10 9.98 -1.26
C ILE A 83 -2.50 9.40 -1.09
N HIS A 84 -3.27 9.99 -0.18
CA HIS A 84 -4.69 9.70 -0.07
C HIS A 84 -5.49 10.53 -1.06
N ALA A 85 -6.33 9.87 -1.87
CA ALA A 85 -7.20 10.57 -2.81
C ALA A 85 -8.35 11.31 -2.11
N ASP A 86 -8.89 10.72 -1.03
CA ASP A 86 -10.12 11.19 -0.39
C ASP A 86 -9.87 12.05 0.86
N PHE A 87 -8.68 11.98 1.45
CA PHE A 87 -8.38 12.59 2.74
C PHE A 87 -7.09 13.41 2.69
N LYS A 88 -7.11 14.52 3.42
CA LYS A 88 -5.92 15.34 3.68
C LYS A 88 -5.25 14.90 4.99
N ALA A 89 -4.00 15.32 5.17
CA ALA A 89 -3.17 14.96 6.32
C ALA A 89 -3.74 15.38 7.69
N ASP A 90 -4.67 16.36 7.74
CA ASP A 90 -5.37 16.77 8.97
C ASP A 90 -6.42 15.75 9.43
N LYS A 91 -6.90 14.89 8.52
CA LYS A 91 -7.90 13.85 8.79
C LYS A 91 -7.29 12.47 8.93
N LEU A 92 -6.18 12.21 8.23
CA LEU A 92 -5.55 10.90 8.20
C LEU A 92 -4.03 11.07 8.26
N GLN A 93 -3.42 10.53 9.30
CA GLN A 93 -1.98 10.56 9.50
C GLN A 93 -1.34 9.28 8.96
N THR A 94 -0.32 9.43 8.13
CA THR A 94 0.45 8.32 7.57
C THR A 94 1.81 8.22 8.22
N HIS A 95 2.27 6.98 8.42
CA HIS A 95 3.61 6.70 8.91
C HIS A 95 4.29 5.73 7.94
N HIS A 96 5.47 6.12 7.46
CA HIS A 96 6.24 5.30 6.55
C HIS A 96 6.97 4.22 7.33
N LEU A 97 6.74 2.97 6.94
CA LEU A 97 7.55 1.83 7.37
C LEU A 97 8.71 1.63 6.40
N MET A 98 9.72 0.88 6.82
CA MET A 98 10.81 0.49 5.94
C MET A 98 10.30 -0.39 4.81
N PHE A 99 10.81 -0.17 3.60
CA PHE A 99 10.50 -1.00 2.44
C PHE A 99 11.12 -2.39 2.62
N ASP A 100 10.29 -3.43 2.63
CA ASP A 100 10.75 -4.82 2.71
C ASP A 100 11.28 -5.30 1.35
N LYS A 101 12.53 -5.79 1.34
CA LYS A 101 13.23 -6.31 0.15
C LYS A 101 13.43 -7.82 0.20
N SER A 102 12.80 -8.52 1.15
CA SER A 102 12.93 -9.98 1.32
C SER A 102 12.65 -10.78 0.03
N ASN A 103 11.68 -10.32 -0.78
CA ASN A 103 11.29 -10.93 -2.06
C ASN A 103 11.75 -10.13 -3.28
N TYR A 104 12.70 -9.20 -3.13
CA TYR A 104 13.18 -8.37 -4.23
C TYR A 104 14.08 -9.18 -5.19
N ILE A 105 13.75 -9.13 -6.48
CA ILE A 105 14.57 -9.68 -7.55
C ILE A 105 15.39 -8.53 -8.15
N PRO A 106 16.73 -8.59 -8.12
CA PRO A 106 17.58 -7.54 -8.69
C PRO A 106 17.32 -7.33 -10.19
N ASN A 107 17.23 -6.07 -10.60
CA ASN A 107 17.24 -5.70 -12.02
C ASN A 107 18.62 -6.00 -12.64
N SER A 108 18.63 -6.33 -13.93
CA SER A 108 19.85 -6.68 -14.69
C SER A 108 20.41 -5.55 -15.55
N GLU A 109 19.79 -4.37 -15.48
CA GLU A 109 20.32 -3.12 -16.08
C GLU A 109 21.33 -2.46 -15.13
#